data_AF-A0A0D8BWI4-F1
#
_entry.id   AF-A0A0D8BWI4-F1
#
_cell.length_a   1.000
_cell.length_b   1.000
_cell.length_c   1.000
_cell.angle_alpha   90.00
_cell.angle_beta   90.00
_cell.angle_gamma   90.00
#
_symmetry.space_group_name_H-M   'P 1'
#
loop_
_entity.id
_entity.type
_entity.pdbx_description
1 polymer ?
#
loop_
_entity_poly.entity_id
_entity_poly.type
_entity_poly.pdbx_seq_one_letter_code
_entity_poly.pdbx_strand_id
1 'polypeptide(L)' 'MKKVKSVAFNIADPMEYALYQYANKHKYFSTYVKRLIQRDMENGHKVDLKEIEKMSELFKENTEDEE' A
#
# COMPACT_ATOMS: atom_id res chain seq x y z
N MET A 1 3.94 2.48 15.35
CA MET A 1 3.22 1.21 15.01
C MET A 1 3.13 0.98 13.49
N LYS A 2 3.28 -0.26 12.97
CA LYS A 2 3.06 -0.59 11.54
C LYS A 2 1.62 -1.08 11.32
N LYS A 3 0.92 -0.58 10.29
CA LYS A 3 -0.39 -1.10 9.86
C LYS A 3 -0.21 -2.01 8.64
N VAL A 4 -0.84 -3.17 8.64
CA VAL A 4 -0.77 -4.17 7.57
C VAL A 4 -2.13 -4.30 6.89
N LYS A 5 -2.14 -4.31 5.55
CA LYS A 5 -3.30 -4.67 4.73
C LYS A 5 -2.93 -5.87 3.86
N SER A 6 -3.63 -6.99 4.03
CA SER A 6 -3.46 -8.21 3.24
C SER A 6 -4.38 -8.23 2.01
N VAL A 7 -4.02 -8.99 0.98
CA VAL A 7 -4.79 -9.17 -0.25
C VAL A 7 -4.89 -10.67 -0.52
N ALA A 8 -6.11 -11.16 -0.77
CA ALA A 8 -6.37 -12.55 -1.14
C ALA A 8 -6.54 -12.67 -2.66
N PHE A 9 -6.26 -13.87 -3.19
CA PHE A 9 -6.48 -14.22 -4.59
C PHE A 9 -7.34 -15.48 -4.67
N ASN A 10 -8.41 -15.44 -5.45
CA ASN A 10 -9.21 -16.61 -5.77
C ASN A 10 -8.58 -17.38 -6.94
N ILE A 11 -7.91 -18.49 -6.62
CA ILE A 11 -7.22 -19.31 -7.64
C ILE A 11 -8.16 -20.05 -8.60
N ALA A 12 -9.46 -20.10 -8.32
CA ALA A 12 -10.45 -20.67 -9.23
C ALA A 12 -10.87 -19.68 -10.33
N ASP A 13 -10.65 -18.39 -10.13
CA ASP A 13 -10.87 -17.36 -11.15
C ASP A 13 -9.61 -17.22 -12.04
N PRO A 14 -9.71 -17.39 -13.37
CA PRO A 14 -8.54 -17.34 -14.25
C PRO A 14 -7.79 -16.00 -14.22
N MET A 15 -8.51 -14.89 -14.04
CA MET A 15 -7.90 -13.56 -13.98
C MET A 15 -7.11 -13.39 -12.68
N GLU A 16 -7.72 -13.69 -11.55
CA GLU A 16 -7.05 -13.63 -10.24
C GLU A 16 -5.89 -14.62 -10.14
N TYR A 17 -5.99 -15.81 -10.73
CA TYR A 17 -4.87 -16.74 -10.83
C TYR A 17 -3.71 -16.16 -11.64
N ALA A 18 -3.98 -15.50 -12.77
CA ALA A 18 -2.96 -14.82 -13.56
C ALA A 18 -2.30 -13.67 -12.77
N LEU A 19 -3.09 -12.89 -12.03
CA LEU A 19 -2.58 -11.82 -11.15
C LEU A 19 -1.70 -12.38 -10.03
N TYR A 20 -2.10 -13.48 -9.39
CA TYR A 20 -1.33 -14.16 -8.36
C TYR A 20 0.03 -14.62 -8.90
N GLN A 21 0.03 -15.27 -10.07
CA GLN A 21 1.27 -15.73 -10.70
C GLN A 21 2.19 -14.58 -11.10
N TYR A 22 1.63 -13.47 -11.58
CA TYR A 22 2.41 -12.28 -11.90
C TYR A 22 3.00 -11.64 -10.64
N ALA A 23 2.20 -11.53 -9.58
CA ALA A 23 2.63 -11.01 -8.28
C ALA A 23 3.81 -11.81 -7.69
N ASN A 24 3.79 -13.13 -7.84
CA ASN A 24 4.87 -14.03 -7.38
C ASN A 24 6.23 -13.77 -8.06
N LYS A 25 6.26 -13.13 -9.25
CA LYS A 25 7.52 -12.75 -9.91
C LYS A 25 8.24 -11.62 -9.18
N HIS A 26 7.55 -10.88 -8.31
CA HIS A 26 8.13 -9.78 -7.54
C HIS A 26 8.57 -10.26 -6.16
N LYS A 27 9.88 -10.21 -5.88
CA LYS A 27 10.48 -10.58 -4.58
C LYS A 27 9.77 -9.95 -3.37
N TYR A 28 9.27 -8.72 -3.53
CA TYR A 28 8.55 -7.98 -2.49
C TYR A 28 7.18 -7.53 -2.99
N PHE A 29 6.18 -8.40 -2.87
CA PHE A 29 4.80 -8.13 -3.30
C PHE A 29 4.25 -6.81 -2.74
N SER A 30 4.46 -6.54 -1.45
CA SER A 30 3.98 -5.32 -0.79
C SER A 30 4.58 -4.05 -1.39
N THR A 31 5.84 -4.08 -1.84
CA THR A 31 6.47 -2.96 -2.54
C THR A 31 5.84 -2.72 -3.91
N TYR A 32 5.53 -3.79 -4.64
CA TYR A 32 4.87 -3.69 -5.93
C TYR A 32 3.47 -3.06 -5.79
N VAL A 33 2.65 -3.57 -4.88
CA VAL A 33 1.30 -3.03 -4.62
C VAL A 33 1.35 -1.57 -4.19
N LYS A 34 2.29 -1.20 -3.29
CA LYS A 34 2.46 0.21 -2.88
C LYS A 34 2.78 1.14 -4.05
N ARG A 35 3.59 0.70 -5.02
CA ARG A 35 3.91 1.48 -6.23
C ARG A 35 2.71 1.63 -7.16
N LEU A 36 1.87 0.59 -7.28
CA LEU A 36 0.63 0.69 -8.05
C LEU A 36 -0.32 1.70 -7.42
N ILE A 37 -0.50 1.64 -6.09
CA ILE A 37 -1.32 2.60 -5.34
C ILE A 37 -0.75 4.02 -5.47
N GLN A 38 0.57 4.18 -5.34
CA GLN A 38 1.22 5.48 -5.52
C GLN A 38 0.95 6.05 -6.91
N ARG A 39 1.17 5.25 -7.96
CA ARG A 39 0.94 5.67 -9.34
C ARG A 39 -0.52 6.07 -9.61
N ASP A 40 -1.45 5.33 -9.03
CA ASP A 40 -2.89 5.60 -9.10
C ASP A 40 -3.25 6.91 -8.40
N MET A 41 -2.75 7.10 -7.17
CA MET A 41 -2.91 8.34 -6.39
C MET A 41 -2.32 9.56 -7.12
N GLU A 42 -1.19 9.38 -7.79
CA GLU A 42 -0.48 10.43 -8.53
C GLU A 42 -1.20 10.83 -9.81
N ASN A 43 -1.98 9.94 -10.45
CA ASN A 43 -2.59 10.21 -11.76
C ASN A 43 -1.60 10.82 -12.79
N GLY A 44 -0.32 10.44 -12.71
CA GLY A 44 0.75 10.97 -13.56
C GLY A 44 1.38 12.30 -13.08
N HIS A 45 0.99 12.81 -11.91
CA HIS A 45 1.49 14.06 -11.33
C HIS A 45 2.13 13.81 -9.96
N LYS A 46 3.15 14.60 -9.60
CA LYS A 46 3.70 14.54 -8.23
C LYS A 46 2.64 14.99 -7.24
N VAL A 47 2.38 14.16 -6.23
CA VAL A 47 1.49 14.50 -5.11
C VAL A 47 2.28 15.31 -4.08
N ASP A 48 1.73 16.45 -3.63
CA ASP A 48 2.27 17.18 -2.48
C ASP A 48 1.89 16.42 -1.20
N LEU A 49 2.89 15.95 -0.46
CA LEU A 49 2.69 15.13 0.73
C LEU A 49 2.58 15.94 2.02
N LYS A 50 2.74 17.27 1.99
CA LYS A 50 2.79 18.10 3.21
C LYS A 50 1.60 17.92 4.15
N GLU A 51 0.38 17.78 3.61
CA GLU A 51 -0.81 17.57 4.43
C GLU A 51 -0.83 16.16 5.06
N ILE A 52 -0.38 15.16 4.31
CA ILE A 52 -0.30 13.76 4.76
C ILE A 52 0.82 13.59 5.79
N GLU A 53 1.92 14.31 5.64
CA GLU A 53 3.03 14.35 6.61
C GLU A 53 2.54 14.84 7.97
N LYS A 54 1.81 15.97 8.01
CA LYS A 54 1.18 16.48 9.25
C LYS A 54 0.24 15.45 9.88
N MET A 55 -0.63 14.82 9.09
CA MET A 55 -1.52 13.77 9.60
C MET A 55 -0.76 12.57 10.17
N SER A 56 0.37 12.20 9.57
CA SER A 56 1.23 11.13 10.09
C SER A 56 1.94 11.53 11.38
N GLU A 57 2.27 12.80 11.58
CA GLU A 57 2.87 13.31 12.82
C GLU A 57 1.87 13.29 13.96
N LEU A 58 0.64 13.79 13.75
CA LEU A 58 -0.44 13.67 14.74
C LEU A 58 -0.70 12.21 15.13
N PHE A 59 -0.67 11.28 14.17
CA PHE A 59 -0.85 9.86 14.47
C PHE A 59 0.27 9.27 15.33
N LYS A 60 1.49 9.81 15.27
CA LYS A 60 2.61 9.39 16.14
C LYS A 60 2.43 9.95 17.54
N GLU A 61 2.16 11.25 17.65
CA GLU A 61 1.94 11.95 18.94
C GLU A 61 0.82 11.28 19.75
N ASN A 62 -0.35 11.05 19.13
CA ASN A 62 -1.48 10.39 19.83
C ASN A 62 -1.17 8.95 20.28
N THR A 63 -0.27 8.24 19.61
CA THR A 63 0.16 6.90 20.06
C THR A 63 1.23 6.93 21.14
N GLU A 64 1.96 8.05 21.29
CA GLU A 64 2.95 8.24 22.35
C GLU A 64 2.29 8.71 23.66
N ASP A 65 1.17 9.45 23.57
CA ASP A 65 0.39 9.88 24.74
C ASP A 65 -0.53 8.77 25.32
N GLU A 66 -0.77 7.68 24.59
CA GLU A 66 -1.59 6.52 25.01
C GLU A 66 -0.78 5.35 25.64
N GLU A 67 0.56 5.41 25.64
CA GLU A 67 1.48 4.41 26.25
C GLU A 67 2.01 4.85 27.62
#